data_AF-A0A7I7LCI5-F1
#
_entry.id   AF-A0A7I7LCI5-F1
#
_cell.length_a   1.000
_cell.length_b   1.000
_cell.length_c   1.000
_cell.angle_alpha   90.00
_cell.angle_beta   90.00
_cell.angle_gamma   90.00
#
_symmetry.space_group_name_H-M   'P 1'
#
loop_
_entity.id
_entity.type
_entity.pdbx_description
1 polymer ?
#
loop_
_entity_poly.entity_id
_entity_poly.type
_entity_poly.pdbx_seq_one_letter_code
_entity_poly.pdbx_strand_id
1 'polypeptide(L)'
;MDNTIIVVVSDNGASGEGGPNGSFNENKFFNNVPDTIEANLPRIDDLGGPSAYNHYNTGWAWAFDTPFPYWKRFAGYEGGVADPLIVSWPAGIAARGEVRDQYVHAVDIVPTLYELLDFDPPAVLNGWTQSQIEGHSFAASISDPQLPGRATQFYSMLGMRALYHQGWLATTLHPPLSGWRNFDKDRWELYDLRTDRTQLHDLADERLALLEELKGLWFYYAGVYKGLPLDDRTALEIMASPRPEPGEPRSHYVYYPDSADVPEAVAVNVRRRSFTIAAAVTIDTPEAEGVLFAHGGVAGGHSLFLKDGRLHYVYNWLGERIQTISALDPVSTGTHVLTAEFRKTADDPDTFSALGTLTLYIDTEAVGEAQITTQPGTFSLTGDGLCVGRDSGSAVADYPAPFPFVGGTIDRVIVDVSGDHYVDHEKQVLAYIARD
;
A
#
# COMPACT_ATOMS: atom_id res chain seq x y z
N MET A 1 10.05 18.83 -27.33
CA MET A 1 9.57 19.55 -26.14
C MET A 1 8.66 20.71 -26.51
N ASP A 2 9.01 21.55 -27.50
CA ASP A 2 8.22 22.75 -27.85
C ASP A 2 6.74 22.49 -28.13
N ASN A 3 6.41 21.37 -28.80
CA ASN A 3 5.04 20.94 -29.04
C ASN A 3 4.67 19.70 -28.21
N THR A 4 5.00 19.73 -26.91
CA THR A 4 4.66 18.69 -25.94
C THR A 4 3.97 19.37 -24.76
N ILE A 5 2.80 18.87 -24.37
CA ILE A 5 2.15 19.29 -23.13
C ILE A 5 2.78 18.50 -21.99
N ILE A 6 3.31 19.21 -21.00
CA ILE A 6 3.91 18.66 -19.79
C ILE A 6 3.05 19.10 -18.62
N VAL A 7 2.60 18.13 -17.82
CA VAL A 7 1.88 18.38 -16.58
C VAL A 7 2.70 17.77 -15.45
N VAL A 8 3.03 18.57 -14.44
CA VAL A 8 3.68 18.12 -13.20
C VAL A 8 2.72 18.43 -12.07
N VAL A 9 2.38 17.41 -11.28
CA VAL A 9 1.46 17.51 -10.15
C VAL A 9 1.87 16.50 -9.09
N SER A 10 1.78 16.89 -7.81
CA SER A 10 1.82 15.92 -6.69
C SER A 10 0.45 15.26 -6.55
N ASP A 11 0.39 14.02 -6.06
CA ASP A 11 -0.87 13.30 -5.91
C ASP A 11 -1.62 13.64 -4.61
N ASN A 12 -0.93 14.23 -3.65
CA ASN A 12 -1.44 14.77 -2.38
C ASN A 12 -0.33 15.56 -1.65
N GLY A 13 -0.72 16.28 -0.60
CA GLY A 13 0.22 16.96 0.31
C GLY A 13 1.11 15.99 1.10
N ALA A 14 1.94 16.51 2.00
CA ALA A 14 3.01 15.72 2.60
C ALA A 14 2.50 14.50 3.36
N SER A 15 3.24 13.39 3.28
CA SER A 15 2.87 12.15 3.98
C SER A 15 3.17 12.28 5.48
N GLY A 16 2.31 11.78 6.36
CA GLY A 16 2.45 11.85 7.83
C GLY A 16 2.44 10.48 8.51
N GLU A 17 2.71 9.41 7.76
CA GLU A 17 2.58 8.01 8.16
C GLU A 17 3.67 7.58 9.16
N GLY A 18 4.80 8.30 9.22
CA GLY A 18 5.81 8.14 10.27
C GLY A 18 5.36 8.61 11.66
N GLY A 19 4.18 9.22 11.80
CA GLY A 19 3.63 9.63 13.09
C GLY A 19 4.48 10.68 13.83
N PRO A 20 4.22 10.97 15.11
CA PRO A 20 4.94 12.01 15.86
C PRO A 20 6.43 11.67 16.09
N ASN A 21 6.79 10.40 16.02
CA ASN A 21 8.13 9.89 16.38
C ASN A 21 9.03 9.63 15.16
N GLY A 22 8.48 9.68 13.94
CA GLY A 22 9.15 9.14 12.76
C GLY A 22 9.17 7.61 12.82
N SER A 23 9.59 6.98 11.73
CA SER A 23 9.63 5.53 11.61
C SER A 23 10.90 5.07 10.90
N PHE A 24 11.57 4.05 11.46
CA PHE A 24 12.60 3.34 10.72
C PHE A 24 12.01 2.37 9.67
N ASN A 25 10.78 1.90 9.92
CA ASN A 25 10.03 1.01 9.04
C ASN A 25 8.54 1.42 8.99
N GLU A 26 8.17 2.20 7.98
CA GLU A 26 6.81 2.69 7.72
C GLU A 26 5.79 1.54 7.65
N ASN A 27 6.22 0.32 7.32
CA ASN A 27 5.33 -0.83 7.28
C ASN A 27 4.66 -1.12 8.64
N LYS A 28 5.23 -0.64 9.75
CA LYS A 28 4.61 -0.69 11.08
C LYS A 28 3.26 0.04 11.10
N PHE A 29 3.12 1.18 10.42
CA PHE A 29 1.85 1.91 10.29
C PHE A 29 0.76 1.04 9.66
N PHE A 30 1.08 0.33 8.58
CA PHE A 30 0.14 -0.56 7.86
C PHE A 30 -0.15 -1.86 8.59
N ASN A 31 0.63 -2.16 9.63
CA ASN A 31 0.44 -3.31 10.52
C ASN A 31 -0.12 -2.90 11.90
N ASN A 32 -0.49 -1.64 12.09
CA ASN A 32 -1.00 -1.08 13.35
C ASN A 32 -0.03 -1.30 14.54
N VAL A 33 1.28 -1.25 14.26
CA VAL A 33 2.34 -1.34 15.27
C VAL A 33 2.93 0.06 15.48
N PRO A 34 3.00 0.57 16.72
CA PRO A 34 3.50 1.93 16.96
C PRO A 34 5.02 2.02 16.85
N ASP A 35 5.49 3.21 16.49
CA ASP A 35 6.89 3.60 16.52
C ASP A 35 7.23 4.46 17.74
N THR A 36 8.45 4.33 18.25
CA THR A 36 8.97 5.14 19.34
C THR A 36 10.32 5.75 18.99
N ILE A 37 10.63 6.90 19.58
CA ILE A 37 11.93 7.55 19.40
C ILE A 37 13.03 6.65 19.93
N GLU A 38 12.80 5.95 21.04
CA GLU A 38 13.77 5.05 21.67
C GLU A 38 14.15 3.88 20.77
N ALA A 39 13.22 3.38 19.96
CA ALA A 39 13.48 2.31 18.99
C ALA A 39 14.15 2.83 17.71
N ASN A 40 13.75 4.02 17.23
CA ASN A 40 14.19 4.54 15.94
C ASN A 40 15.53 5.28 16.01
N LEU A 41 15.76 6.08 17.06
CA LEU A 41 16.93 6.96 17.17
C LEU A 41 18.28 6.23 17.14
N PRO A 42 18.45 5.02 17.73
CA PRO A 42 19.69 4.26 17.61
C PRO A 42 20.05 3.87 16.16
N ARG A 43 19.08 3.90 15.23
CA ARG A 43 19.23 3.51 13.82
C ARG A 43 19.30 4.72 12.87
N ILE A 44 19.51 5.93 13.41
CA ILE A 44 19.46 7.17 12.63
C ILE A 44 20.45 7.20 11.45
N ASP A 45 21.63 6.61 11.63
CA ASP A 45 22.69 6.58 10.61
C ASP A 45 22.39 5.58 9.47
N ASP A 46 21.43 4.68 9.67
CA ASP A 46 21.00 3.69 8.66
C ASP A 46 19.85 4.20 7.78
N LEU A 47 19.23 5.34 8.13
CA LEU A 47 18.08 5.90 7.40
C LEU A 47 18.45 6.25 5.95
N GLY A 48 17.56 5.92 5.01
CA GLY A 48 17.79 6.06 3.57
C GLY A 48 18.71 4.99 2.97
N GLY A 49 19.30 4.13 3.80
CA GLY A 49 20.06 2.96 3.35
C GLY A 49 19.15 1.79 2.94
N PRO A 50 19.72 0.74 2.32
CA PRO A 50 18.96 -0.42 1.84
C PRO A 50 18.36 -1.29 2.96
N SER A 51 18.75 -1.04 4.22
CA SER A 51 18.22 -1.73 5.40
C SER A 51 17.02 -1.02 6.05
N ALA A 52 16.64 0.16 5.56
CA ALA A 52 15.59 0.99 6.13
C ALA A 52 14.40 1.10 5.18
N TYR A 53 13.20 1.16 5.76
CA TYR A 53 11.97 1.50 5.05
C TYR A 53 11.36 2.74 5.73
N ASN A 54 12.17 3.78 5.87
CA ASN A 54 11.92 4.85 6.83
C ASN A 54 10.91 5.91 6.37
N HIS A 55 10.30 6.58 7.34
CA HIS A 55 9.42 7.72 7.13
C HIS A 55 9.69 8.81 8.17
N TYR A 56 9.70 10.08 7.75
CA TYR A 56 9.90 11.22 8.65
C TYR A 56 8.71 11.42 9.61
N ASN A 57 8.90 12.18 10.69
CA ASN A 57 7.83 12.45 11.65
C ASN A 57 6.85 13.54 11.16
N THR A 58 5.65 13.60 11.74
CA THR A 58 4.58 14.55 11.32
C THR A 58 4.97 16.02 11.40
N GLY A 59 5.99 16.38 12.19
CA GLY A 59 6.55 17.73 12.19
C GLY A 59 7.13 18.13 10.82
N TRP A 60 7.78 17.21 10.11
CA TRP A 60 8.26 17.45 8.75
C TRP A 60 7.13 17.48 7.73
N ALA A 61 6.08 16.64 7.90
CA ALA A 61 4.89 16.71 7.06
C ALA A 61 4.31 18.13 7.08
N TRP A 62 4.08 18.66 8.28
CA TRP A 62 3.57 20.02 8.46
C TRP A 62 4.51 21.09 7.92
N ALA A 63 5.82 20.91 8.07
CA ALA A 63 6.80 21.85 7.55
C ALA A 63 6.76 21.93 6.02
N PHE A 64 6.57 20.80 5.33
CA PHE A 64 6.45 20.76 3.86
C PHE A 64 5.12 21.33 3.35
N ASP A 65 4.04 21.23 4.13
CA ASP A 65 2.73 21.78 3.76
C ASP A 65 2.53 23.23 4.20
N THR A 66 3.52 23.85 4.85
CA THR A 66 3.45 25.25 5.29
C THR A 66 3.15 26.18 4.09
N PRO A 67 2.16 27.09 4.19
CA PRO A 67 1.49 27.58 5.40
C PRO A 67 0.16 26.90 5.74
N PHE A 68 -0.17 25.79 5.10
CA PHE A 68 -1.47 25.17 5.21
C PHE A 68 -1.58 24.25 6.44
N PRO A 69 -2.79 24.08 7.00
CA PRO A 69 -3.02 23.15 8.09
C PRO A 69 -3.05 21.70 7.58
N TYR A 70 -2.57 20.80 8.44
CA TYR A 70 -2.54 19.35 8.21
C TYR A 70 -1.74 18.94 6.97
N TRP A 71 -1.97 17.72 6.50
CA TRP A 71 -1.17 17.03 5.49
C TRP A 71 -2.01 15.92 4.82
N LYS A 72 -1.39 15.03 4.03
CA LYS A 72 -2.05 13.87 3.40
C LYS A 72 -3.07 13.18 4.31
N ARG A 73 -4.21 12.79 3.71
CA ARG A 73 -5.42 12.19 4.33
C ARG A 73 -6.44 13.16 4.89
N PHE A 74 -6.05 14.39 5.23
CA PHE A 74 -6.96 15.41 5.74
C PHE A 74 -7.70 16.11 4.60
N ALA A 75 -8.64 15.40 3.96
CA ALA A 75 -9.43 15.94 2.87
C ALA A 75 -10.27 17.14 3.34
N GLY A 76 -10.09 18.30 2.69
CA GLY A 76 -10.71 19.56 3.11
C GLY A 76 -9.83 20.49 3.93
N TYR A 77 -8.55 20.17 4.08
CA TYR A 77 -7.53 21.12 4.49
C TYR A 77 -6.49 21.25 3.39
N GLU A 78 -6.09 22.47 3.05
CA GLU A 78 -5.18 22.76 1.93
C GLU A 78 -3.86 21.99 2.07
N GLY A 79 -3.37 21.71 3.29
CA GLY A 79 -2.16 20.88 3.47
C GLY A 79 -2.33 19.44 3.00
N GLY A 80 -3.56 18.92 2.92
CA GLY A 80 -3.84 17.59 2.39
C GLY A 80 -4.21 17.53 0.91
N VAL A 81 -4.56 18.66 0.28
CA VAL A 81 -5.16 18.68 -1.07
C VAL A 81 -4.59 19.75 -2.02
N ALA A 82 -3.79 20.70 -1.53
CA ALA A 82 -3.27 21.82 -2.31
C ALA A 82 -1.85 21.53 -2.77
N ASP A 83 -1.74 20.98 -3.96
CA ASP A 83 -0.48 20.54 -4.55
C ASP A 83 0.02 21.49 -5.65
N PRO A 84 1.34 21.55 -5.90
CA PRO A 84 1.88 22.29 -7.03
C PRO A 84 1.39 21.67 -8.35
N LEU A 85 0.77 22.48 -9.20
CA LEU A 85 0.42 22.12 -10.57
C LEU A 85 1.20 23.01 -11.55
N ILE A 86 2.03 22.40 -12.39
CA ILE A 86 2.76 23.08 -13.46
C ILE A 86 2.27 22.53 -14.79
N VAL A 87 1.81 23.41 -15.68
CA VAL A 87 1.44 23.07 -17.05
C VAL A 87 2.34 23.84 -18.01
N SER A 88 3.01 23.13 -18.92
CA SER A 88 3.87 23.73 -19.93
C SER A 88 3.54 23.17 -21.31
N TRP A 89 3.31 24.08 -22.25
CA TRP A 89 3.18 23.76 -23.67
C TRP A 89 3.62 24.96 -24.52
N PRO A 90 4.92 25.06 -24.86
CA PRO A 90 5.46 26.27 -25.50
C PRO A 90 4.77 26.65 -26.83
N ALA A 91 4.34 25.68 -27.62
CA ALA A 91 3.67 25.93 -28.89
C ALA A 91 2.19 26.36 -28.75
N GLY A 92 1.49 25.96 -27.69
CA GLY A 92 0.04 26.18 -27.55
C GLY A 92 -0.40 27.10 -26.41
N ILE A 93 0.46 27.33 -25.41
CA ILE A 93 0.20 28.28 -24.31
C ILE A 93 1.07 29.51 -24.54
N ALA A 94 0.52 30.72 -24.40
CA ALA A 94 1.29 31.98 -24.53
C ALA A 94 2.02 32.37 -23.25
N ALA A 95 1.45 32.03 -22.09
CA ALA A 95 2.02 32.26 -20.76
C ALA A 95 3.43 31.67 -20.62
N ARG A 96 4.39 32.45 -20.11
CA ARG A 96 5.77 32.07 -19.75
C ARG A 96 6.06 32.38 -18.27
N GLY A 97 5.74 31.44 -17.38
CA GLY A 97 6.10 31.50 -15.96
C GLY A 97 5.14 32.30 -15.07
N GLU A 98 3.98 32.68 -15.58
CA GLU A 98 2.92 33.35 -14.82
C GLU A 98 2.22 32.36 -13.89
N VAL A 99 1.75 32.89 -12.75
CA VAL A 99 0.96 32.16 -11.75
C VAL A 99 -0.54 32.33 -12.06
N ARG A 100 -1.32 31.32 -11.69
CA ARG A 100 -2.77 31.25 -11.80
C ARG A 100 -3.35 30.84 -10.45
N ASP A 101 -4.26 31.66 -9.92
CA ASP A 101 -4.87 31.48 -8.59
C ASP A 101 -6.30 30.90 -8.66
N GLN A 102 -6.78 30.59 -9.88
CA GLN A 102 -8.05 29.94 -10.08
C GLN A 102 -8.07 28.58 -9.41
N TYR A 103 -9.18 28.28 -8.73
CA TYR A 103 -9.38 26.96 -8.15
C TYR A 103 -9.53 25.91 -9.25
N VAL A 104 -8.65 24.91 -9.25
CA VAL A 104 -8.67 23.75 -10.14
C VAL A 104 -8.44 22.49 -9.32
N HIS A 105 -8.87 21.35 -9.83
CA HIS A 105 -8.69 20.06 -9.16
C HIS A 105 -8.08 19.03 -10.12
N ALA A 106 -7.47 17.97 -9.59
CA ALA A 106 -6.83 16.93 -10.40
C ALA A 106 -7.78 16.31 -11.47
N VAL A 107 -9.07 16.22 -11.16
CA VAL A 107 -10.10 15.73 -12.11
C VAL A 107 -10.27 16.62 -13.34
N ASP A 108 -9.84 17.87 -13.28
CA ASP A 108 -9.94 18.86 -14.36
C ASP A 108 -8.82 18.71 -15.41
N ILE A 109 -7.76 17.94 -15.11
CA ILE A 109 -6.60 17.78 -16.01
C ILE A 109 -7.03 17.10 -17.31
N VAL A 110 -7.73 15.97 -17.24
CA VAL A 110 -8.16 15.20 -18.42
C VAL A 110 -9.03 16.03 -19.39
N PRO A 111 -10.12 16.68 -18.96
CA PRO A 111 -10.93 17.50 -19.87
C PRO A 111 -10.16 18.71 -20.42
N THR A 112 -9.20 19.27 -19.65
CA THR A 112 -8.32 20.33 -20.14
C THR A 112 -7.41 19.83 -21.26
N LEU A 113 -6.82 18.65 -21.13
CA LEU A 113 -5.99 18.05 -22.18
C LEU A 113 -6.80 17.77 -23.44
N TYR A 114 -8.04 17.30 -23.30
CA TYR A 114 -8.93 17.08 -24.43
C TYR A 114 -9.26 18.38 -25.17
N GLU A 115 -9.58 19.46 -24.46
CA GLU A 115 -9.81 20.77 -25.08
C GLU A 115 -8.54 21.32 -25.78
N LEU A 116 -7.39 21.25 -25.12
CA LEU A 116 -6.12 21.73 -25.68
C LEU A 116 -5.69 20.96 -26.94
N LEU A 117 -6.05 19.68 -27.03
CA LEU A 117 -5.71 18.80 -28.15
C LEU A 117 -6.81 18.74 -29.23
N ASP A 118 -7.92 19.47 -29.06
CA ASP A 118 -9.10 19.38 -29.94
C ASP A 118 -9.59 17.93 -30.10
N PHE A 119 -9.72 17.22 -28.96
CA PHE A 119 -10.07 15.81 -28.91
C PHE A 119 -11.40 15.58 -28.18
N ASP A 120 -12.34 14.94 -28.87
CA ASP A 120 -13.59 14.47 -28.26
C ASP A 120 -13.48 12.99 -27.85
N PRO A 121 -13.62 12.65 -26.54
CA PRO A 121 -13.60 11.26 -26.11
C PRO A 121 -14.85 10.51 -26.61
N PRO A 122 -14.71 9.25 -27.10
CA PRO A 122 -15.86 8.50 -27.58
C PRO A 122 -16.81 8.14 -26.43
N ALA A 123 -18.13 8.19 -26.62
CA ALA A 123 -19.08 7.80 -25.57
C ALA A 123 -19.01 6.30 -25.19
N VAL A 124 -18.54 5.46 -26.12
CA VAL A 124 -18.44 4.00 -25.97
C VAL A 124 -17.05 3.55 -26.41
N LEU A 125 -16.41 2.73 -25.58
CA LEU A 125 -15.12 2.11 -25.88
C LEU A 125 -15.25 0.59 -25.76
N ASN A 126 -14.91 -0.14 -26.82
CA ASN A 126 -15.00 -1.61 -26.88
C ASN A 126 -16.37 -2.19 -26.45
N GLY A 127 -17.46 -1.48 -26.76
CA GLY A 127 -18.83 -1.89 -26.41
C GLY A 127 -19.30 -1.48 -25.01
N TRP A 128 -18.46 -0.80 -24.23
CA TRP A 128 -18.78 -0.32 -22.88
C TRP A 128 -19.01 1.19 -22.87
N THR A 129 -20.13 1.62 -22.30
CA THR A 129 -20.40 3.05 -22.05
C THR A 129 -19.40 3.57 -21.03
N GLN A 130 -18.71 4.66 -21.37
CA GLN A 130 -17.74 5.26 -20.47
C GLN A 130 -18.42 6.00 -19.31
N SER A 131 -17.76 6.02 -18.15
CA SER A 131 -18.15 6.91 -17.05
C SER A 131 -18.07 8.37 -17.50
N GLN A 132 -18.95 9.21 -16.96
CA GLN A 132 -18.88 10.64 -17.19
C GLN A 132 -17.57 11.20 -16.61
N ILE A 133 -16.92 12.11 -17.34
CA ILE A 133 -15.81 12.91 -16.83
C ILE A 133 -16.40 13.99 -15.92
N GLU A 134 -16.07 13.94 -14.63
CA GLU A 134 -16.59 14.84 -13.59
C GLU A 134 -15.77 16.15 -13.46
N GLY A 135 -14.68 16.23 -14.21
CA GLY A 135 -13.82 17.41 -14.37
C GLY A 135 -14.41 18.46 -15.32
N HIS A 136 -14.01 19.71 -15.15
CA HIS A 136 -14.24 20.77 -16.12
C HIS A 136 -12.90 21.33 -16.60
N SER A 137 -12.77 21.60 -17.89
CA SER A 137 -11.54 22.18 -18.43
C SER A 137 -11.27 23.56 -17.84
N PHE A 138 -10.00 23.83 -17.51
CA PHE A 138 -9.50 25.15 -17.12
C PHE A 138 -8.65 25.81 -18.21
N ALA A 139 -8.69 25.33 -19.45
CA ALA A 139 -7.91 25.88 -20.57
C ALA A 139 -8.14 27.40 -20.76
N ALA A 140 -9.38 27.85 -20.53
CA ALA A 140 -9.73 29.27 -20.56
C ALA A 140 -8.94 30.09 -19.52
N SER A 141 -8.79 29.59 -18.28
CA SER A 141 -8.03 30.24 -17.21
C SER A 141 -6.51 30.25 -17.45
N ILE A 142 -5.99 29.32 -18.26
CA ILE A 142 -4.59 29.36 -18.70
C ILE A 142 -4.34 30.64 -19.51
N SER A 143 -5.26 30.94 -20.42
CA SER A 143 -5.14 32.08 -21.35
C SER A 143 -5.56 33.42 -20.75
N ASP A 144 -6.58 33.43 -19.90
CA ASP A 144 -7.10 34.63 -19.25
C ASP A 144 -7.18 34.46 -17.71
N PRO A 145 -6.33 35.15 -16.94
CA PRO A 145 -6.34 35.08 -15.48
C PRO A 145 -7.57 35.73 -14.83
N GLN A 146 -8.50 36.31 -15.58
CA GLN A 146 -9.78 36.83 -15.04
C GLN A 146 -10.91 35.80 -15.14
N LEU A 147 -10.75 34.74 -15.93
CA LEU A 147 -11.77 33.70 -16.05
C LEU A 147 -11.71 32.75 -14.86
N PRO A 148 -12.88 32.40 -14.27
CA PRO A 148 -12.94 31.55 -13.09
C PRO A 148 -12.50 30.12 -13.43
N GLY A 149 -11.96 29.44 -12.43
CA GLY A 149 -11.78 27.98 -12.48
C GLY A 149 -13.06 27.23 -12.11
N ARG A 150 -12.89 26.08 -11.47
CA ARG A 150 -13.99 25.23 -11.04
C ARG A 150 -14.84 25.91 -9.96
N ALA A 151 -16.16 25.81 -10.10
CA ALA A 151 -17.09 26.40 -9.14
C ALA A 151 -17.32 25.54 -7.89
N THR A 152 -17.30 24.20 -8.00
CA THR A 152 -17.60 23.31 -6.88
C THR A 152 -16.75 22.06 -6.92
N GLN A 153 -16.14 21.67 -5.81
CA GLN A 153 -15.43 20.39 -5.67
C GLN A 153 -15.89 19.66 -4.42
N PHE A 154 -16.22 18.38 -4.60
CA PHE A 154 -16.62 17.46 -3.55
C PHE A 154 -15.42 16.65 -3.05
N TYR A 155 -15.32 16.49 -1.74
CA TYR A 155 -14.31 15.68 -1.08
C TYR A 155 -14.96 14.75 -0.05
N SER A 156 -14.59 13.47 -0.11
CA SER A 156 -14.82 12.52 0.97
C SER A 156 -13.74 11.46 0.96
N MET A 157 -13.01 11.33 2.06
CA MET A 157 -11.92 10.38 2.17
C MET A 157 -11.62 10.05 3.63
N LEU A 158 -11.54 8.77 3.96
CA LEU A 158 -11.05 8.30 5.27
C LEU A 158 -11.79 8.96 6.47
N GLY A 159 -13.11 9.08 6.36
CA GLY A 159 -14.00 9.70 7.34
C GLY A 159 -14.22 11.21 7.17
N MET A 160 -13.32 11.89 6.46
CA MET A 160 -13.40 13.33 6.20
C MET A 160 -14.47 13.68 5.18
N ARG A 161 -15.03 14.89 5.34
CA ARG A 161 -16.03 15.47 4.46
C ARG A 161 -15.68 16.92 4.20
N ALA A 162 -15.60 17.31 2.93
CA ALA A 162 -15.44 18.71 2.58
C ALA A 162 -16.07 19.06 1.24
N LEU A 163 -16.44 20.33 1.10
CA LEU A 163 -16.99 20.90 -0.12
C LEU A 163 -16.38 22.28 -0.32
N TYR A 164 -15.70 22.45 -1.45
CA TYR A 164 -15.41 23.77 -2.00
C TYR A 164 -16.59 24.22 -2.86
N HIS A 165 -17.08 25.44 -2.69
CA HIS A 165 -18.10 26.07 -3.52
C HIS A 165 -17.88 27.58 -3.63
N GLN A 166 -17.53 28.05 -4.83
CA GLN A 166 -17.42 29.47 -5.19
C GLN A 166 -16.54 30.30 -4.24
N GLY A 167 -15.41 29.73 -3.82
CA GLY A 167 -14.47 30.36 -2.89
C GLY A 167 -14.66 29.97 -1.43
N TRP A 168 -15.80 29.39 -1.07
CA TRP A 168 -16.07 28.90 0.28
C TRP A 168 -15.68 27.44 0.43
N LEU A 169 -15.10 27.09 1.57
CA LEU A 169 -14.78 25.72 1.92
C LEU A 169 -15.49 25.36 3.23
N ALA A 170 -16.39 24.38 3.19
CA ALA A 170 -16.92 23.74 4.38
C ALA A 170 -16.21 22.39 4.57
N THR A 171 -15.67 22.11 5.75
CA THR A 171 -14.91 20.89 6.04
C THR A 171 -15.19 20.37 7.45
N THR A 172 -15.01 19.08 7.70
CA THR A 172 -15.08 18.49 9.05
C THR A 172 -13.70 18.11 9.55
N LEU A 173 -13.38 18.41 10.81
CA LEU A 173 -12.23 17.80 11.46
C LEU A 173 -12.59 16.40 11.96
N HIS A 174 -12.09 15.36 11.29
CA HIS A 174 -12.25 13.96 11.66
C HIS A 174 -10.89 13.25 11.58
N PRO A 175 -10.45 12.49 12.60
CA PRO A 175 -9.16 11.78 12.52
C PRO A 175 -9.16 10.73 11.41
N PRO A 176 -8.34 10.83 10.35
CA PRO A 176 -8.35 9.84 9.27
C PRO A 176 -7.72 8.52 9.68
N LEU A 177 -8.22 7.39 9.16
CA LEU A 177 -7.72 6.02 9.44
C LEU A 177 -7.70 5.64 10.94
N SER A 178 -8.70 6.08 11.70
CA SER A 178 -8.69 6.00 13.15
C SER A 178 -9.72 5.05 13.75
N GLY A 179 -10.72 4.63 12.97
CA GLY A 179 -11.91 3.93 13.48
C GLY A 179 -12.67 4.75 14.54
N TRP A 180 -12.55 6.08 14.51
CA TRP A 180 -13.14 7.03 15.45
C TRP A 180 -14.66 6.99 15.49
N ARG A 181 -15.29 6.72 14.34
CA ARG A 181 -16.76 6.68 14.15
C ARG A 181 -17.37 8.01 14.59
N ASN A 182 -18.64 8.01 14.99
CA ASN A 182 -19.32 9.19 15.56
C ASN A 182 -19.32 10.43 14.65
N PHE A 183 -19.47 10.24 13.34
CA PHE A 183 -19.48 11.31 12.34
C PHE A 183 -20.53 12.41 12.59
N ASP A 184 -21.57 12.12 13.39
CA ASP A 184 -22.58 13.09 13.82
C ASP A 184 -22.04 14.13 14.82
N LYS A 185 -20.91 13.85 15.46
CA LYS A 185 -20.25 14.72 16.44
C LYS A 185 -19.10 15.54 15.87
N ASP A 186 -18.71 15.30 14.63
CA ASP A 186 -17.65 16.07 14.00
C ASP A 186 -18.06 17.54 13.88
N ARG A 187 -17.12 18.43 14.21
CA ARG A 187 -17.29 19.86 14.04
C ARG A 187 -17.11 20.20 12.56
N TRP A 188 -18.07 20.92 12.01
CA TRP A 188 -17.93 21.56 10.71
C TRP A 188 -17.29 22.94 10.88
N GLU A 189 -16.36 23.25 10.00
CA GLU A 189 -15.63 24.51 9.90
C GLU A 189 -15.92 25.14 8.54
N LEU A 190 -15.82 26.48 8.46
CA LEU A 190 -16.11 27.24 7.25
C LEU A 190 -15.03 28.29 6.99
N TYR A 191 -14.47 28.29 5.78
CA TYR A 191 -13.40 29.19 5.37
C TYR A 191 -13.72 29.92 4.07
N ASP A 192 -13.27 31.17 3.94
CA ASP A 192 -13.24 31.92 2.67
C ASP A 192 -11.85 31.83 2.06
N LEU A 193 -11.63 30.88 1.15
CA LEU A 193 -10.31 30.63 0.56
C LEU A 193 -9.83 31.77 -0.36
N ARG A 194 -10.71 32.70 -0.75
CA ARG A 194 -10.33 33.86 -1.56
C ARG A 194 -9.48 34.86 -0.78
N THR A 195 -9.68 34.91 0.52
CA THR A 195 -8.98 35.84 1.44
C THR A 195 -8.17 35.14 2.52
N ASP A 196 -8.47 33.87 2.80
CA ASP A 196 -7.82 33.06 3.83
C ASP A 196 -7.57 31.64 3.33
N ARG A 197 -6.65 31.51 2.37
CA ARG A 197 -6.20 30.19 1.86
C ARG A 197 -5.49 29.37 2.94
N THR A 198 -4.99 30.01 3.99
CA THR A 198 -4.34 29.37 5.14
C THR A 198 -5.33 28.76 6.13
N GLN A 199 -6.64 28.97 5.95
CA GLN A 199 -7.69 28.45 6.82
C GLN A 199 -7.49 28.83 8.30
N LEU A 200 -7.08 30.06 8.56
CA LEU A 200 -6.81 30.55 9.92
C LEU A 200 -8.08 30.95 10.67
N HIS A 201 -9.10 31.45 9.95
CA HIS A 201 -10.31 32.01 10.53
C HIS A 201 -11.52 31.16 10.16
N ASP A 202 -11.93 30.30 11.08
CA ASP A 202 -13.17 29.57 10.96
C ASP A 202 -14.38 30.50 11.21
N LEU A 203 -15.23 30.62 10.19
CA LEU A 203 -16.41 31.49 10.16
C LEU A 203 -17.71 30.73 10.40
N ALA A 204 -17.67 29.47 10.82
CA ALA A 204 -18.85 28.61 11.01
C ALA A 204 -19.92 29.28 11.89
N ASP A 205 -19.53 29.84 13.03
CA ASP A 205 -20.44 30.50 13.98
C ASP A 205 -20.98 31.84 13.43
N GLU A 206 -20.20 32.54 12.62
CA GLU A 206 -20.55 33.85 12.05
C GLU A 206 -21.43 33.75 10.78
N ARG A 207 -21.41 32.58 10.11
CA ARG A 207 -22.06 32.35 8.82
C ARG A 207 -22.83 31.03 8.82
N LEU A 208 -23.54 30.74 9.91
CA LEU A 208 -24.26 29.48 10.10
C LEU A 208 -25.21 29.12 8.93
N ALA A 209 -25.94 30.10 8.39
CA ALA A 209 -26.84 29.85 7.25
C ALA A 209 -26.11 29.35 6.00
N LEU A 210 -24.93 29.92 5.71
CA LEU A 210 -24.09 29.49 4.60
C LEU A 210 -23.48 28.11 4.89
N LEU A 211 -23.04 27.85 6.12
CA LEU A 211 -22.52 26.54 6.49
C LEU A 211 -23.57 25.44 6.30
N GLU A 212 -24.81 25.66 6.75
CA GLU A 212 -25.90 24.69 6.55
C GLU A 212 -26.23 24.47 5.07
N GLU A 213 -26.16 25.52 4.24
CA GLU A 213 -26.28 25.40 2.79
C GLU A 213 -25.20 24.48 2.20
N LEU A 214 -23.92 24.72 2.54
CA LEU A 214 -22.80 23.92 2.04
C LEU A 214 -22.81 22.48 2.55
N LYS A 215 -23.26 22.25 3.79
CA LYS A 215 -23.52 20.89 4.31
C LYS A 215 -24.57 20.17 3.47
N GLY A 216 -25.69 20.84 3.18
CA GLY A 216 -26.74 20.29 2.31
C GLY A 216 -26.21 19.96 0.91
N LEU A 217 -25.39 20.85 0.34
CA LEU A 217 -24.76 20.65 -0.96
C LEU A 217 -23.75 19.50 -0.94
N TRP A 218 -23.02 19.31 0.16
CA TRP A 218 -22.13 18.15 0.34
C TRP A 218 -22.93 16.84 0.29
N PHE A 219 -24.06 16.74 1.00
CA PHE A 219 -24.91 15.53 0.96
C PHE A 219 -25.52 15.29 -0.42
N TYR A 220 -25.88 16.35 -1.14
CA TYR A 220 -26.32 16.24 -2.53
C TYR A 220 -25.23 15.60 -3.40
N TYR A 221 -24.01 16.13 -3.36
CA TYR A 221 -22.89 15.58 -4.14
C TYR A 221 -22.42 14.21 -3.65
N ALA A 222 -22.55 13.89 -2.35
CA ALA A 222 -22.31 12.55 -1.85
C ALA A 222 -23.26 11.51 -2.49
N GLY A 223 -24.50 11.90 -2.79
CA GLY A 223 -25.43 11.08 -3.56
C GLY A 223 -25.02 10.91 -5.03
N VAL A 224 -24.56 12.00 -5.66
CA VAL A 224 -24.09 11.99 -7.07
C VAL A 224 -22.83 11.11 -7.23
N TYR A 225 -21.83 11.32 -6.37
CA TYR A 225 -20.50 10.71 -6.46
C TYR A 225 -20.32 9.47 -5.58
N LYS A 226 -21.42 8.93 -5.01
CA LYS A 226 -21.41 7.74 -4.16
C LYS A 226 -20.44 7.85 -2.96
N GLY A 227 -20.39 9.02 -2.34
CA GLY A 227 -19.53 9.30 -1.17
C GLY A 227 -20.03 8.71 0.15
N LEU A 228 -21.04 7.84 0.13
CA LEU A 228 -21.57 7.15 1.31
C LEU A 228 -21.56 5.63 1.09
N PRO A 229 -21.39 4.82 2.15
CA PRO A 229 -21.17 5.22 3.55
C PRO A 229 -19.79 5.84 3.78
N LEU A 230 -19.66 6.64 4.85
CA LEU A 230 -18.35 7.11 5.31
C LEU A 230 -17.55 5.94 5.86
N ASP A 231 -16.24 5.94 5.59
CA ASP A 231 -15.31 4.90 6.00
C ASP A 231 -14.05 5.54 6.59
N ASP A 232 -13.82 5.31 7.88
CA ASP A 232 -12.68 5.81 8.66
C ASP A 232 -11.87 4.66 9.28
N ARG A 233 -12.08 3.42 8.82
CA ARG A 233 -11.37 2.22 9.30
C ARG A 233 -9.86 2.44 9.30
N THR A 234 -9.16 1.77 10.22
CA THR A 234 -7.70 1.82 10.30
C THR A 234 -7.04 1.30 9.02
N ALA A 235 -5.77 1.66 8.80
CA ALA A 235 -5.01 1.18 7.64
C ALA A 235 -5.02 -0.36 7.55
N LEU A 236 -4.78 -1.04 8.67
CA LEU A 236 -4.81 -2.50 8.76
C LEU A 236 -6.18 -3.07 8.37
N GLU A 237 -7.29 -2.51 8.87
CA GLU A 237 -8.64 -2.96 8.52
C GLU A 237 -8.97 -2.76 7.03
N ILE A 238 -8.56 -1.63 6.45
CA ILE A 238 -8.76 -1.36 5.02
C ILE A 238 -7.95 -2.33 4.15
N MET A 239 -6.70 -2.59 4.51
CA MET A 239 -5.82 -3.49 3.76
C MET A 239 -6.20 -4.96 3.94
N ALA A 240 -6.70 -5.35 5.12
CA ALA A 240 -7.19 -6.70 5.39
C ALA A 240 -8.61 -6.95 4.86
N SER A 241 -9.29 -5.92 4.34
CA SER A 241 -10.64 -6.07 3.80
C SER A 241 -10.64 -6.94 2.55
N PRO A 242 -11.54 -7.94 2.45
CA PRO A 242 -11.71 -8.71 1.22
C PRO A 242 -12.00 -7.79 0.03
N ARG A 243 -11.24 -7.96 -1.06
CA ARG A 243 -11.45 -7.26 -2.32
C ARG A 243 -11.97 -8.25 -3.36
N PRO A 244 -12.81 -7.83 -4.33
CA PRO A 244 -13.16 -8.67 -5.45
C PRO A 244 -11.90 -9.08 -6.20
N GLU A 245 -11.69 -10.38 -6.34
CA GLU A 245 -10.60 -10.94 -7.13
C GLU A 245 -11.14 -11.48 -8.46
N PRO A 246 -10.35 -11.45 -9.56
CA PRO A 246 -10.78 -12.03 -10.84
C PRO A 246 -10.99 -13.55 -10.80
N GLY A 247 -10.45 -14.23 -9.79
CA GLY A 247 -10.51 -15.68 -9.64
C GLY A 247 -11.43 -16.13 -8.51
N GLU A 248 -11.82 -17.41 -8.54
CA GLU A 248 -12.54 -18.05 -7.45
C GLU A 248 -11.69 -18.12 -6.18
N PRO A 249 -12.32 -18.06 -4.98
CA PRO A 249 -11.62 -18.30 -3.72
C PRO A 249 -10.88 -19.64 -3.75
N ARG A 250 -9.60 -19.61 -3.41
CA ARG A 250 -8.73 -20.79 -3.37
C ARG A 250 -7.91 -20.79 -2.09
N SER A 251 -7.75 -21.99 -1.53
CA SER A 251 -6.83 -22.24 -0.41
C SER A 251 -5.48 -22.79 -0.88
N HIS A 252 -5.37 -23.21 -2.13
CA HIS A 252 -4.17 -23.82 -2.69
C HIS A 252 -3.64 -22.97 -3.84
N TYR A 253 -2.35 -22.66 -3.80
CA TYR A 253 -1.65 -21.83 -4.77
C TYR A 253 -0.44 -22.59 -5.29
N VAL A 254 -0.21 -22.55 -6.60
CA VAL A 254 0.95 -23.16 -7.24
C VAL A 254 1.77 -22.06 -7.90
N TYR A 255 3.03 -21.97 -7.52
CA TYR A 255 4.01 -21.03 -8.05
C TYR A 255 5.13 -21.81 -8.72
N TYR A 256 5.68 -21.26 -9.79
CA TYR A 256 6.75 -21.87 -10.57
C TYR A 256 7.99 -20.97 -10.53
N PRO A 257 9.21 -21.54 -10.61
CA PRO A 257 10.41 -20.73 -10.78
C PRO A 257 10.38 -19.99 -12.13
N ASP A 258 11.31 -19.05 -12.30
CA ASP A 258 11.50 -18.27 -13.54
C ASP A 258 10.28 -17.47 -14.01
N SER A 259 9.31 -17.24 -13.12
CA SER A 259 8.17 -16.36 -13.36
C SER A 259 8.48 -14.90 -12.98
N ALA A 260 7.61 -14.00 -13.45
CA ALA A 260 7.55 -12.65 -12.91
C ALA A 260 7.16 -12.69 -11.42
N ASP A 261 7.62 -11.68 -10.68
CA ASP A 261 7.26 -11.47 -9.28
C ASP A 261 5.74 -11.37 -9.16
N VAL A 262 5.15 -12.02 -8.16
CA VAL A 262 3.72 -11.92 -7.89
C VAL A 262 3.50 -10.83 -6.85
N PRO A 263 2.87 -9.69 -7.18
CA PRO A 263 2.63 -8.62 -6.20
C PRO A 263 1.86 -9.14 -4.99
N GLU A 264 2.21 -8.68 -3.78
CA GLU A 264 1.59 -9.16 -2.54
C GLU A 264 0.05 -9.08 -2.56
N ALA A 265 -0.51 -8.05 -3.22
CA ALA A 265 -1.95 -7.85 -3.34
C ALA A 265 -2.69 -8.98 -4.08
N VAL A 266 -2.00 -9.78 -4.89
CA VAL A 266 -2.56 -10.92 -5.64
C VAL A 266 -1.85 -12.25 -5.35
N ALA A 267 -0.85 -12.22 -4.47
CA ALA A 267 -0.17 -13.40 -3.94
C ALA A 267 -1.04 -14.11 -2.90
N VAL A 268 -0.60 -15.30 -2.49
CA VAL A 268 -1.25 -16.06 -1.40
C VAL A 268 -1.27 -15.23 -0.11
N ASN A 269 -2.46 -15.08 0.47
CA ASN A 269 -2.64 -14.34 1.71
C ASN A 269 -2.46 -15.27 2.92
N VAL A 270 -1.28 -15.21 3.54
CA VAL A 270 -0.90 -15.99 4.73
C VAL A 270 -1.24 -15.28 6.05
N ARG A 271 -1.81 -14.08 6.00
CA ARG A 271 -2.02 -13.22 7.18
C ARG A 271 -3.03 -13.84 8.13
N ARG A 272 -2.69 -13.83 9.42
CA ARG A 272 -3.54 -14.24 10.55
C ARG A 272 -4.11 -15.67 10.46
N ARG A 273 -3.46 -16.58 9.73
CA ARG A 273 -3.90 -17.97 9.55
C ARG A 273 -2.73 -18.95 9.48
N SER A 274 -3.04 -20.24 9.60
CA SER A 274 -2.07 -21.30 9.32
C SER A 274 -1.76 -21.36 7.83
N PHE A 275 -0.53 -21.74 7.49
CA PHE A 275 -0.10 -21.93 6.11
C PHE A 275 0.96 -23.03 6.00
N THR A 276 1.07 -23.62 4.81
CA THR A 276 2.11 -24.58 4.47
C THR A 276 2.74 -24.17 3.16
N ILE A 277 4.06 -24.09 3.11
CA ILE A 277 4.85 -23.85 1.89
C ILE A 277 5.64 -25.13 1.62
N ALA A 278 5.35 -25.80 0.52
CA ALA A 278 6.01 -27.04 0.11
C ALA A 278 6.69 -26.84 -1.25
N ALA A 279 8.02 -26.93 -1.27
CA ALA A 279 8.83 -26.82 -2.47
C ALA A 279 9.21 -28.22 -2.98
N ALA A 280 8.74 -28.58 -4.16
CA ALA A 280 9.16 -29.78 -4.87
C ALA A 280 10.46 -29.48 -5.63
N VAL A 281 11.56 -30.12 -5.24
CA VAL A 281 12.89 -29.83 -5.75
C VAL A 281 13.65 -31.09 -6.11
N THR A 282 14.60 -30.97 -7.04
CA THR A 282 15.67 -31.95 -7.23
C THR A 282 16.99 -31.31 -6.86
N ILE A 283 17.71 -31.92 -5.90
CA ILE A 283 19.03 -31.49 -5.45
C ILE A 283 20.08 -32.31 -6.23
N ASP A 284 20.81 -31.64 -7.13
CA ASP A 284 21.81 -32.29 -7.98
C ASP A 284 23.18 -32.38 -7.29
N THR A 285 23.51 -31.41 -6.44
CA THR A 285 24.80 -31.31 -5.76
C THR A 285 24.64 -31.06 -4.26
N PRO A 286 25.52 -31.59 -3.38
CA PRO A 286 25.53 -31.27 -1.95
C PRO A 286 25.69 -29.78 -1.64
N GLU A 287 26.26 -29.01 -2.57
CA GLU A 287 26.47 -27.57 -2.48
C GLU A 287 25.26 -26.74 -2.96
N ALA A 288 24.09 -27.37 -3.21
CA ALA A 288 22.90 -26.65 -3.62
C ALA A 288 22.50 -25.58 -2.60
N GLU A 289 22.24 -24.38 -3.09
CA GLU A 289 21.92 -23.22 -2.28
C GLU A 289 21.01 -22.26 -3.02
N GLY A 290 20.37 -21.36 -2.28
CA GLY A 290 19.51 -20.31 -2.81
C GLY A 290 18.07 -20.40 -2.31
N VAL A 291 17.28 -19.41 -2.70
CA VAL A 291 15.89 -19.24 -2.28
C VAL A 291 14.99 -20.23 -3.01
N LEU A 292 14.18 -20.97 -2.25
CA LEU A 292 13.12 -21.81 -2.80
C LEU A 292 11.83 -20.98 -2.93
N PHE A 293 11.55 -20.19 -1.90
CA PHE A 293 10.39 -19.31 -1.81
C PHE A 293 10.77 -18.05 -1.00
N ALA A 294 10.33 -16.88 -1.48
CA ALA A 294 10.40 -15.63 -0.72
C ALA A 294 9.13 -14.82 -0.95
N HIS A 295 8.69 -14.11 0.08
CA HIS A 295 7.57 -13.16 0.00
C HIS A 295 7.78 -12.03 1.01
N GLY A 296 7.91 -10.80 0.52
CA GLY A 296 8.29 -9.63 1.33
C GLY A 296 9.78 -9.31 1.21
N GLY A 297 10.32 -8.58 2.19
CA GLY A 297 11.72 -8.14 2.18
C GLY A 297 12.19 -7.61 3.54
N VAL A 298 13.05 -6.58 3.53
CA VAL A 298 13.68 -6.02 4.73
C VAL A 298 12.67 -5.37 5.70
N ALA A 299 11.57 -4.83 5.16
CA ALA A 299 10.48 -4.21 5.92
C ALA A 299 9.53 -5.23 6.59
N GLY A 300 9.72 -6.52 6.33
CA GLY A 300 8.88 -7.62 6.77
C GLY A 300 8.72 -8.64 5.65
N GLY A 301 8.65 -9.92 5.99
CA GLY A 301 8.58 -10.98 5.00
C GLY A 301 8.90 -12.36 5.55
N HIS A 302 8.91 -13.36 4.67
CA HIS A 302 9.36 -14.70 5.00
C HIS A 302 9.99 -15.41 3.80
N SER A 303 10.90 -16.34 4.07
CA SER A 303 11.60 -17.08 3.04
C SER A 303 11.95 -18.50 3.49
N LEU A 304 11.82 -19.44 2.56
CA LEU A 304 12.31 -20.83 2.65
C LEU A 304 13.47 -20.96 1.66
N PHE A 305 14.64 -21.40 2.12
CA PHE A 305 15.86 -21.41 1.32
C PHE A 305 16.85 -22.49 1.76
N LEU A 306 17.79 -22.82 0.88
CA LEU A 306 18.95 -23.65 1.18
C LEU A 306 20.20 -22.78 1.33
N LYS A 307 20.98 -23.02 2.38
CA LYS A 307 22.28 -22.36 2.62
C LYS A 307 23.16 -23.29 3.44
N ASP A 308 24.45 -23.35 3.14
CA ASP A 308 25.41 -24.20 3.85
C ASP A 308 24.96 -25.69 3.93
N GLY A 309 24.31 -26.16 2.86
CA GLY A 309 23.75 -27.51 2.72
C GLY A 309 22.49 -27.79 3.54
N ARG A 310 21.91 -26.81 4.26
CA ARG A 310 20.78 -27.01 5.18
C ARG A 310 19.55 -26.25 4.72
N LEU A 311 18.38 -26.79 5.10
CA LEU A 311 17.10 -26.11 4.95
C LEU A 311 16.90 -25.06 6.03
N HIS A 312 16.51 -23.86 5.61
CA HIS A 312 16.23 -22.74 6.48
C HIS A 312 14.87 -22.13 6.15
N TYR A 313 14.18 -21.69 7.20
CA TYR A 313 13.08 -20.77 7.08
C TYR A 313 13.28 -19.56 7.99
N VAL A 314 13.01 -18.39 7.45
CA VAL A 314 13.06 -17.13 8.20
C VAL A 314 11.72 -16.44 8.11
N TYR A 315 11.26 -15.92 9.24
CA TYR A 315 10.21 -14.91 9.31
C TYR A 315 10.80 -13.60 9.81
N ASN A 316 10.83 -12.58 8.96
CA ASN A 316 11.15 -11.20 9.31
C ASN A 316 9.86 -10.50 9.75
N TRP A 317 9.65 -10.36 11.06
CA TRP A 317 8.51 -9.62 11.59
C TRP A 317 8.86 -8.13 11.63
N LEU A 318 8.35 -7.38 10.65
CA LEU A 318 8.45 -5.92 10.53
C LEU A 318 9.87 -5.33 10.61
N GLY A 319 10.91 -6.07 10.22
CA GLY A 319 12.30 -5.59 10.34
C GLY A 319 12.80 -5.45 11.79
N GLU A 320 12.00 -5.91 12.76
CA GLU A 320 12.26 -5.78 14.21
C GLU A 320 12.67 -7.12 14.83
N ARG A 321 12.13 -8.23 14.31
CA ARG A 321 12.42 -9.57 14.82
C ARG A 321 12.60 -10.57 13.69
N ILE A 322 13.84 -10.98 13.48
CA ILE A 322 14.21 -12.06 12.58
C ILE A 322 14.12 -13.40 13.32
N GLN A 323 13.28 -14.30 12.84
CA GLN A 323 13.01 -15.61 13.45
C GLN A 323 13.45 -16.71 12.50
N THR A 324 14.57 -17.36 12.80
CA THR A 324 15.19 -18.37 11.95
C THR A 324 14.99 -19.78 12.51
N ILE A 325 14.56 -20.70 11.66
CA ILE A 325 14.51 -22.13 11.92
C ILE A 325 15.40 -22.80 10.88
N SER A 326 16.24 -23.75 11.31
CA SER A 326 17.20 -24.43 10.46
C SER A 326 17.16 -25.93 10.72
N ALA A 327 17.27 -26.73 9.67
CA ALA A 327 17.52 -28.15 9.78
C ALA A 327 18.90 -28.42 10.42
N LEU A 328 18.97 -29.48 11.24
CA LEU A 328 20.21 -29.90 11.88
C LEU A 328 21.15 -30.64 10.92
N ASP A 329 20.60 -31.37 9.97
CA ASP A 329 21.35 -32.18 9.02
C ASP A 329 21.27 -31.58 7.61
N PRO A 330 22.29 -31.81 6.76
CA PRO A 330 22.25 -31.38 5.38
C PRO A 330 21.14 -32.08 4.58
N VAL A 331 20.61 -31.39 3.56
CA VAL A 331 19.69 -31.99 2.59
C VAL A 331 20.48 -32.88 1.64
N SER A 332 20.06 -34.13 1.48
CA SER A 332 20.71 -35.06 0.55
C SER A 332 20.44 -34.71 -0.91
N THR A 333 21.28 -35.22 -1.81
CA THR A 333 21.00 -35.19 -3.25
C THR A 333 19.81 -36.09 -3.59
N GLY A 334 18.99 -35.68 -4.55
CA GLY A 334 17.80 -36.41 -4.97
C GLY A 334 16.56 -35.52 -5.03
N THR A 335 15.42 -36.12 -5.32
CA THR A 335 14.13 -35.43 -5.31
C THR A 335 13.58 -35.37 -3.90
N HIS A 336 13.21 -34.17 -3.46
CA HIS A 336 12.71 -33.91 -2.12
C HIS A 336 11.51 -32.97 -2.15
N VAL A 337 10.68 -33.06 -1.11
CA VAL A 337 9.70 -32.02 -0.76
C VAL A 337 10.20 -31.30 0.49
N LEU A 338 10.60 -30.04 0.33
CA LEU A 338 11.12 -29.20 1.41
C LEU A 338 10.03 -28.25 1.89
N THR A 339 9.67 -28.33 3.17
CA THR A 339 8.43 -27.71 3.65
C THR A 339 8.63 -26.88 4.91
N ALA A 340 7.93 -25.74 4.97
CA ALA A 340 7.65 -25.01 6.19
C ALA A 340 6.13 -24.99 6.46
N GLU A 341 5.70 -25.54 7.60
CA GLU A 341 4.31 -25.51 8.07
C GLU A 341 4.20 -24.57 9.27
N PHE A 342 3.38 -23.52 9.16
CA PHE A 342 2.99 -22.68 10.29
C PHE A 342 1.58 -23.06 10.77
N ARG A 343 1.50 -23.55 12.00
CA ARG A 343 0.23 -23.78 12.71
C ARG A 343 -0.05 -22.65 13.68
N LYS A 344 -0.99 -21.79 13.31
CA LYS A 344 -1.51 -20.75 14.20
C LYS A 344 -2.22 -21.39 15.40
N THR A 345 -1.91 -20.90 16.61
CA THR A 345 -2.54 -21.30 17.87
C THR A 345 -3.28 -20.16 18.55
N ALA A 346 -2.88 -18.90 18.32
CA ALA A 346 -3.51 -17.71 18.89
C ALA A 346 -3.27 -16.47 18.00
N ASP A 347 -3.94 -15.37 18.34
CA ASP A 347 -3.58 -14.02 17.91
C ASP A 347 -3.05 -13.25 19.14
N ASP A 348 -2.02 -12.45 18.93
CA ASP A 348 -1.59 -11.44 19.89
C ASP A 348 -2.70 -10.38 20.06
N PRO A 349 -3.13 -10.06 21.29
CA PRO A 349 -4.30 -9.20 21.51
C PRO A 349 -4.06 -7.74 21.14
N ASP A 350 -2.81 -7.27 21.16
CA ASP A 350 -2.47 -5.86 20.95
C ASP A 350 -2.15 -5.57 19.48
N THR A 351 -1.38 -6.47 18.86
CA THR A 351 -0.91 -6.32 17.48
C THR A 351 -1.72 -7.11 16.47
N PHE A 352 -2.57 -8.05 16.91
CA PHE A 352 -3.25 -9.02 16.04
C PHE A 352 -2.32 -9.95 15.23
N SER A 353 -1.03 -9.96 15.58
CA SER A 353 -0.04 -10.89 15.01
C SER A 353 -0.46 -12.33 15.27
N ALA A 354 -0.34 -13.23 14.30
CA ALA A 354 -0.63 -14.63 14.54
C ALA A 354 0.56 -15.31 15.23
N LEU A 355 0.27 -16.01 16.33
CA LEU A 355 1.21 -16.77 17.14
C LEU A 355 1.02 -18.26 16.83
N GLY A 356 2.12 -19.00 16.74
CA GLY A 356 2.04 -20.42 16.44
C GLY A 356 3.36 -21.12 16.35
N THR A 357 3.30 -22.41 16.03
CA THR A 357 4.46 -23.26 15.79
C THR A 357 4.77 -23.27 14.29
N LEU A 358 6.03 -23.02 13.92
CA LEU A 358 6.55 -23.33 12.59
C LEU A 358 7.42 -24.59 12.67
N THR A 359 7.11 -25.58 11.83
CA THR A 359 7.87 -26.83 11.72
C THR A 359 8.41 -26.98 10.29
N LEU A 360 9.69 -27.34 10.18
CA LEU A 360 10.35 -27.67 8.93
C LEU A 360 10.30 -29.18 8.69
N TYR A 361 10.05 -29.57 7.44
CA TYR A 361 10.09 -30.95 7.00
C TYR A 361 11.01 -31.13 5.79
N ILE A 362 11.76 -32.24 5.79
CA ILE A 362 12.36 -32.81 4.58
C ILE A 362 11.59 -34.10 4.32
N ASP A 363 10.86 -34.13 3.20
CA ASP A 363 9.89 -35.18 2.90
C ASP A 363 8.90 -35.32 4.06
N THR A 364 8.83 -36.48 4.73
CA THR A 364 7.96 -36.69 5.91
C THR A 364 8.60 -36.34 7.25
N GLU A 365 9.91 -36.14 7.31
CA GLU A 365 10.65 -36.03 8.56
C GLU A 365 10.69 -34.58 9.06
N ALA A 366 10.27 -34.35 10.31
CA ALA A 366 10.38 -33.05 10.95
C ALA A 366 11.84 -32.79 11.35
N VAL A 367 12.45 -31.74 10.81
CA VAL A 367 13.89 -31.45 10.95
C VAL A 367 14.20 -30.18 11.73
N GLY A 368 13.19 -29.41 12.11
CA GLY A 368 13.33 -28.20 12.91
C GLY A 368 11.97 -27.65 13.33
N GLU A 369 11.89 -27.01 14.49
CA GLU A 369 10.65 -26.43 15.00
C GLU A 369 10.94 -25.22 15.89
N ALA A 370 10.10 -24.18 15.80
CA ALA A 370 10.11 -23.07 16.73
C ALA A 370 8.73 -22.42 16.90
N GLN A 371 8.50 -21.77 18.03
CA GLN A 371 7.41 -20.80 18.15
C GLN A 371 7.78 -19.53 17.41
N ILE A 372 6.90 -19.04 16.55
CA ILE A 372 7.08 -17.77 15.83
C ILE A 372 5.86 -16.87 15.93
N THR A 373 6.10 -15.60 15.63
CA THR A 373 5.10 -14.55 15.49
C THR A 373 5.08 -14.07 14.04
N THR A 374 3.90 -13.99 13.43
CA THR A 374 3.68 -13.49 12.07
C THR A 374 2.95 -12.15 12.10
N GLN A 375 3.23 -11.26 11.14
CA GLN A 375 2.66 -9.91 11.15
C GLN A 375 1.20 -9.90 10.64
N PRO A 376 0.36 -8.98 11.14
CA PRO A 376 -1.08 -9.00 10.88
C PRO A 376 -1.48 -8.46 9.49
N GLY A 377 -0.65 -7.59 8.93
CA GLY A 377 -0.89 -6.83 7.70
C GLY A 377 0.17 -7.13 6.64
N THR A 378 0.39 -6.16 5.74
CA THR A 378 1.21 -6.33 4.53
C THR A 378 2.70 -6.39 4.83
N PHE A 379 3.50 -7.06 3.99
CA PHE A 379 4.97 -7.12 4.07
C PHE A 379 5.66 -5.89 3.49
N SER A 380 5.09 -5.33 2.43
CA SER A 380 5.51 -4.05 1.88
C SER A 380 4.34 -3.38 1.16
N LEU A 381 4.38 -2.04 1.02
CA LEU A 381 3.46 -1.33 0.15
C LEU A 381 3.82 -1.49 -1.33
N THR A 382 5.11 -1.55 -1.64
CA THR A 382 5.63 -1.56 -3.00
C THR A 382 6.98 -2.29 -3.07
N GLY A 383 7.38 -2.70 -4.28
CA GLY A 383 8.74 -3.14 -4.56
C GLY A 383 9.07 -4.59 -4.20
N ASP A 384 8.39 -5.20 -3.23
CA ASP A 384 8.54 -6.61 -2.87
C ASP A 384 7.26 -7.41 -3.17
N GLY A 385 7.44 -8.68 -3.50
CA GLY A 385 6.36 -9.62 -3.86
C GLY A 385 6.76 -11.06 -3.57
N LEU A 386 5.96 -12.01 -4.03
CA LEU A 386 6.24 -13.44 -3.90
C LEU A 386 7.05 -13.93 -5.11
N CYS A 387 8.17 -14.60 -4.83
CA CYS A 387 9.06 -15.20 -5.79
C CYS A 387 9.38 -16.66 -5.45
N VAL A 388 9.68 -17.45 -6.49
CA VAL A 388 10.18 -18.84 -6.39
C VAL A 388 11.53 -18.91 -7.08
N GLY A 389 12.51 -19.54 -6.44
CA GLY A 389 13.87 -19.67 -6.97
C GLY A 389 14.79 -18.47 -6.75
N ARG A 390 14.28 -17.36 -6.20
CA ARG A 390 15.02 -16.13 -5.91
C ARG A 390 14.24 -15.22 -4.96
N ASP A 391 14.91 -14.21 -4.43
CA ASP A 391 14.32 -13.07 -3.73
C ASP A 391 14.51 -11.80 -4.59
N SER A 392 13.45 -11.19 -5.13
CA SER A 392 13.58 -10.23 -6.23
C SER A 392 13.99 -8.82 -5.84
N GLY A 393 13.68 -8.41 -4.61
CA GLY A 393 13.90 -7.06 -4.11
C GLY A 393 14.93 -7.03 -2.98
N SER A 394 14.49 -6.65 -1.79
CA SER A 394 15.35 -6.62 -0.61
C SER A 394 15.35 -7.97 0.10
N ALA A 395 16.52 -8.43 0.56
CA ALA A 395 16.63 -9.74 1.18
C ALA A 395 15.75 -9.85 2.44
N VAL A 396 14.91 -10.88 2.50
CA VAL A 396 14.11 -11.20 3.70
C VAL A 396 14.98 -11.67 4.87
N ALA A 397 16.09 -12.35 4.56
CA ALA A 397 16.95 -13.04 5.51
C ALA A 397 18.43 -12.73 5.28
N ASP A 398 19.31 -13.35 6.07
CA ASP A 398 20.76 -13.22 5.96
C ASP A 398 21.32 -14.01 4.75
N TYR A 399 20.99 -13.53 3.56
CA TYR A 399 21.60 -13.91 2.27
C TYR A 399 21.60 -12.70 1.33
N PRO A 400 22.49 -12.67 0.31
CA PRO A 400 22.49 -11.58 -0.67
C PRO A 400 21.36 -11.75 -1.69
N ALA A 401 20.39 -10.85 -1.74
CA ALA A 401 19.41 -10.86 -2.84
C ALA A 401 20.12 -10.69 -4.21
N PRO A 402 19.75 -11.47 -5.25
CA PRO A 402 18.53 -12.28 -5.30
C PRO A 402 18.67 -13.74 -4.83
N PHE A 403 19.86 -14.13 -4.32
CA PHE A 403 20.21 -15.48 -3.85
C PHE A 403 19.56 -16.61 -4.68
N PRO A 404 19.84 -16.66 -6.00
CA PRO A 404 19.14 -17.57 -6.90
C PRO A 404 19.43 -19.02 -6.54
N PHE A 405 18.44 -19.89 -6.70
CA PHE A 405 18.60 -21.32 -6.48
C PHE A 405 19.52 -21.95 -7.53
N VAL A 406 20.60 -22.59 -7.06
CA VAL A 406 21.62 -23.27 -7.87
C VAL A 406 21.94 -24.65 -7.30
N GLY A 407 22.54 -25.52 -8.11
CA GLY A 407 22.87 -26.89 -7.68
C GLY A 407 21.67 -27.84 -7.64
N GLY A 408 20.57 -27.46 -8.29
CA GLY A 408 19.35 -28.24 -8.39
C GLY A 408 18.29 -27.55 -9.27
N THR A 409 17.09 -28.11 -9.28
CA THR A 409 15.91 -27.53 -9.94
C THR A 409 14.71 -27.46 -8.99
N ILE A 410 13.86 -26.45 -9.17
CA ILE A 410 12.55 -26.36 -8.52
C ILE A 410 11.53 -26.77 -9.58
N ASP A 411 10.67 -27.74 -9.29
CA ASP A 411 9.53 -28.04 -10.17
C ASP A 411 8.42 -27.01 -9.93
N ARG A 412 7.95 -26.93 -8.67
CA ARG A 412 6.94 -25.96 -8.24
C ARG A 412 6.98 -25.77 -6.73
N VAL A 413 6.41 -24.66 -6.27
CA VAL A 413 6.11 -24.40 -4.86
C VAL A 413 4.61 -24.34 -4.67
N ILE A 414 4.10 -25.15 -3.77
CA ILE A 414 2.70 -25.16 -3.37
C ILE A 414 2.57 -24.41 -2.05
N VAL A 415 1.67 -23.43 -2.01
CA VAL A 415 1.28 -22.77 -0.75
C VAL A 415 -0.18 -23.10 -0.46
N ASP A 416 -0.41 -23.76 0.67
CA ASP A 416 -1.73 -24.03 1.20
C ASP A 416 -2.04 -23.11 2.39
N VAL A 417 -3.27 -22.62 2.45
CA VAL A 417 -3.83 -21.81 3.53
C VAL A 417 -5.18 -22.37 4.03
N SER A 418 -5.50 -23.63 3.72
CA SER A 418 -6.70 -24.31 4.25
C SER A 418 -6.58 -24.56 5.75
N GLY A 419 -5.35 -24.78 6.22
CA GLY A 419 -5.05 -25.18 7.59
C GLY A 419 -5.01 -26.70 7.79
N ASP A 420 -5.11 -27.47 6.70
CA ASP A 420 -4.89 -28.91 6.71
C ASP A 420 -3.43 -29.24 7.02
N HIS A 421 -3.19 -30.42 7.58
CA HIS A 421 -1.85 -30.82 8.00
C HIS A 421 -1.00 -31.26 6.80
N TYR A 422 0.30 -30.92 6.86
CA TYR A 422 1.28 -31.16 5.80
C TYR A 422 1.28 -32.57 5.19
N VAL A 423 1.06 -33.63 5.98
CA VAL A 423 1.05 -35.02 5.47
C VAL A 423 0.02 -35.23 4.35
N ASP A 424 -1.08 -34.46 4.35
CA ASP A 424 -2.08 -34.52 3.28
C ASP A 424 -1.62 -33.77 2.02
N HIS A 425 -0.78 -32.74 2.16
CA HIS A 425 -0.20 -31.94 1.08
C HIS A 425 0.94 -32.66 0.37
N GLU A 426 1.83 -33.34 1.10
CA GLU A 426 2.91 -34.14 0.51
C GLU A 426 2.36 -35.20 -0.45
N LYS A 427 1.32 -35.94 -0.07
CA LYS A 427 0.66 -36.90 -0.96
C LYS A 427 0.13 -36.26 -2.22
N GLN A 428 -0.36 -35.02 -2.14
CA GLN A 428 -0.82 -34.27 -3.30
C GLN A 428 0.36 -33.83 -4.16
N VAL A 429 1.42 -33.25 -3.57
CA VAL A 429 2.65 -32.83 -4.26
C VAL A 429 3.28 -34.02 -4.98
N LEU A 430 3.50 -35.13 -4.28
CA LEU A 430 4.02 -36.37 -4.86
C LEU A 430 3.08 -36.93 -5.95
N ALA A 431 1.76 -36.85 -5.76
CA ALA A 431 0.80 -37.24 -6.79
C ALA A 431 0.80 -36.31 -8.01
N TYR A 432 1.12 -35.02 -7.86
CA TYR A 432 1.31 -34.10 -8.97
C TYR A 432 2.61 -34.40 -9.72
N ILE A 433 3.72 -34.61 -9.01
CA ILE A 433 5.01 -35.02 -9.59
C ILE A 433 4.87 -36.36 -10.33
N ALA A 434 4.07 -37.29 -9.83
CA ALA A 434 3.85 -38.61 -10.46
C ALA A 434 2.85 -38.62 -11.62
N ARG A 435 2.18 -37.50 -11.93
CA ARG A 435 1.17 -37.39 -13.01
C ARG A 435 1.70 -36.77 -14.30
N ASP A 436 2.92 -36.24 -14.28
CA ASP A 436 3.71 -35.86 -15.46
C ASP A 436 4.64 -37.03 -15.87
#